data_AF-A0A973PIQ7-F1
#
_entry.id   AF-A0A973PIQ7-F1
#
_cell.length_a   1.000
_cell.length_b   1.000
_cell.length_c   1.000
_cell.angle_alpha   90.00
_cell.angle_beta   90.00
_cell.angle_gamma   90.00
#
_symmetry.space_group_name_H-M   'P 1'
#
loop_
_entity.id
_entity.type
_entity.pdbx_description
1 polymer ?
#
loop_
_entity_poly.entity_id
_entity_poly.type
_entity_poly.pdbx_seq_one_letter_code
_entity_poly.pdbx_strand_id
1 'polypeptide(L)'
;AADRVFSDLYSDEHARQALESQLPGLNLTNPREVKRYLNVFRFYSFITYRHQLAGRPRASGEAVAKLAALTIRWPHLLSALARESHPGRTFLDRLEAAALEGDGDAWARALADAALPDQDELRQLLASRPAIARLARVLL
;
A
#
# COMPACT_ATOMS: atom_id res chain seq x y z
N ALA A 1 -8.98 -25.49 11.44
CA ALA A 1 -9.20 -24.38 10.47
C ALA A 1 -8.28 -23.21 10.77
N ALA A 2 -8.21 -22.74 12.03
CA ALA A 2 -7.27 -21.71 12.47
C ALA A 2 -5.78 -22.05 12.21
N ASP A 3 -5.35 -23.31 12.36
CA ASP A 3 -3.94 -23.68 12.13
C ASP A 3 -3.50 -23.58 10.66
N ARG A 4 -4.39 -23.87 9.70
CA ARG A 4 -4.13 -23.65 8.27
C ARG A 4 -4.04 -22.16 7.94
N VAL A 5 -4.85 -21.35 8.61
CA VAL A 5 -4.85 -19.88 8.47
C VAL A 5 -3.58 -19.26 9.04
N PHE A 6 -3.13 -19.75 10.20
CA PHE A 6 -1.87 -19.34 10.79
C PHE A 6 -0.70 -19.79 9.92
N SER A 7 -0.73 -21.03 9.41
CA SER A 7 0.27 -21.55 8.48
C SER A 7 0.34 -20.73 7.18
N ASP A 8 -0.79 -20.29 6.62
CA ASP A 8 -0.79 -19.48 5.39
C ASP A 8 -0.38 -18.02 5.63
N LEU A 9 -0.82 -17.40 6.74
CA LEU A 9 -0.49 -16.01 7.10
C LEU A 9 0.95 -15.84 7.60
N TYR A 10 1.49 -16.85 8.26
CA TYR A 10 2.85 -16.90 8.77
C TYR A 10 3.76 -17.79 7.92
N SER A 11 3.29 -18.23 6.75
CA SER A 11 4.16 -18.86 5.76
C SER A 11 5.22 -17.85 5.35
N ASP A 12 6.47 -18.18 5.65
CA ASP A 12 7.62 -17.37 5.26
C ASP A 12 7.73 -17.22 3.73
N GLU A 13 7.10 -18.11 2.96
CA GLU A 13 7.09 -18.06 1.50
C GLU A 13 6.27 -16.87 0.95
N HIS A 14 5.09 -16.59 1.51
CA HIS A 14 4.31 -15.41 1.10
C HIS A 14 4.99 -14.10 1.52
N ALA A 15 5.61 -14.10 2.70
CA ALA A 15 6.39 -12.96 3.19
C ALA A 15 7.65 -12.73 2.33
N ARG A 16 8.32 -13.80 1.89
CA ARG A 16 9.48 -13.78 1.00
C ARG A 16 9.12 -13.24 -0.38
N GLN A 17 8.04 -13.72 -1.00
CA GLN A 17 7.57 -13.22 -2.30
C GLN A 17 7.17 -11.74 -2.24
N ALA A 18 6.48 -11.32 -1.16
CA ALA A 18 6.14 -9.92 -0.96
C ALA A 18 7.40 -9.05 -0.83
N LEU A 19 8.38 -9.49 -0.04
CA LEU A 19 9.68 -8.84 0.07
C LEU A 19 10.38 -8.76 -1.29
N GLU A 20 10.53 -9.85 -2.03
CA GLU A 20 11.21 -9.87 -3.33
C GLU A 20 10.57 -8.95 -4.36
N SER A 21 9.24 -8.87 -4.38
CA SER A 21 8.52 -7.98 -5.30
C SER A 21 8.70 -6.49 -5.00
N GLN A 22 9.00 -6.12 -3.74
CA GLN A 22 9.08 -4.74 -3.30
C GLN A 22 10.50 -4.30 -2.92
N LEU A 23 11.43 -5.25 -2.72
CA LEU A 23 12.83 -5.02 -2.33
C LEU A 23 13.59 -4.08 -3.25
N PRO A 24 13.44 -4.15 -4.60
CA PRO A 24 14.12 -3.21 -5.51
C PRO A 24 13.74 -1.75 -5.26
N GLY A 25 12.53 -1.50 -4.73
CA GLY A 25 12.01 -0.17 -4.45
C GLY A 25 12.04 0.24 -2.97
N LEU A 26 12.31 -0.69 -2.04
CA LEU A 26 12.25 -0.38 -0.60
C LEU A 26 13.61 0.00 0.01
N ASN A 27 14.74 -0.24 -0.68
CA ASN A 27 16.10 0.10 -0.23
C ASN A 27 16.34 -0.26 1.25
N LEU A 28 15.76 -1.39 1.71
CA LEU A 28 15.78 -1.86 3.11
C LEU A 28 17.17 -2.38 3.45
N THR A 29 18.08 -1.45 3.71
CA THR A 29 19.47 -1.74 4.02
C THR A 29 19.67 -2.13 5.49
N ASN A 30 18.69 -1.84 6.35
CA ASN A 30 18.74 -2.15 7.78
C ASN A 30 17.74 -3.26 8.17
N PRO A 31 18.18 -4.31 8.90
CA PRO A 31 17.31 -5.37 9.43
C PRO A 31 16.07 -4.87 10.19
N ARG A 32 16.15 -3.72 10.86
CA ARG A 32 15.02 -3.13 11.58
C ARG A 32 13.89 -2.71 10.64
N GLU A 33 14.21 -2.19 9.46
CA GLU A 33 13.22 -1.77 8.47
C GLU A 33 12.56 -2.98 7.82
N VAL A 34 13.34 -4.03 7.52
CA VAL A 34 12.82 -5.32 7.04
C VAL A 34 11.80 -5.89 8.03
N LYS A 35 12.14 -5.93 9.32
CA LYS A 35 11.20 -6.40 10.36
C LYS A 35 9.95 -5.54 10.43
N ARG A 36 10.10 -4.21 10.34
CA ARG A 36 8.98 -3.27 10.37
C ARG A 36 8.04 -3.51 9.18
N TYR A 37 8.59 -3.66 7.98
CA TYR A 37 7.84 -3.98 6.77
C TYR A 37 7.08 -5.30 6.93
N LEU A 38 7.75 -6.38 7.35
CA LEU A 38 7.12 -7.68 7.56
C LEU A 38 5.97 -7.62 8.57
N ASN A 39 6.12 -6.86 9.64
CA ASN A 39 5.07 -6.68 10.64
C ASN A 39 3.85 -5.97 10.05
N VAL A 40 4.05 -4.89 9.29
CA VAL A 40 2.95 -4.15 8.64
C VAL A 40 2.27 -5.00 7.56
N PHE A 41 3.05 -5.74 6.76
CA PHE A 41 2.53 -6.68 5.77
C PHE A 41 1.65 -7.76 6.42
N ARG A 42 2.14 -8.40 7.49
CA ARG A 42 1.37 -9.42 8.24
C ARG A 42 0.10 -8.83 8.86
N PHE A 43 0.19 -7.61 9.40
CA PHE A 43 -0.97 -6.91 9.96
C PHE A 43 -2.07 -6.69 8.92
N TYR A 44 -1.75 -6.11 7.77
CA TYR A 44 -2.74 -5.90 6.71
C TYR A 44 -3.21 -7.22 6.06
N SER A 45 -2.34 -8.22 5.96
CA SER A 45 -2.73 -9.57 5.51
C SER A 45 -3.78 -10.19 6.44
N PHE A 46 -3.62 -10.02 7.74
CA PHE A 46 -4.58 -10.47 8.74
C PHE A 46 -5.93 -9.73 8.63
N ILE A 47 -5.93 -8.40 8.47
CA ILE A 47 -7.19 -7.63 8.34
C ILE A 47 -7.94 -8.02 7.06
N THR A 48 -7.23 -8.09 5.94
CA THR A 48 -7.84 -8.46 4.64
C THR A 48 -8.39 -9.89 4.65
N TYR A 49 -7.74 -10.80 5.37
CA TYR A 49 -8.26 -12.14 5.63
C TYR A 49 -9.55 -12.11 6.48
N ARG A 50 -9.60 -11.30 7.54
CA ARG A 50 -10.84 -11.13 8.33
C ARG A 50 -11.99 -10.57 7.49
N HIS A 51 -11.71 -9.66 6.57
CA HIS A 51 -12.70 -9.19 5.61
C HIS A 51 -13.23 -10.31 4.72
N GLN A 52 -12.36 -11.23 4.27
CA GLN A 52 -12.77 -12.43 3.54
C GLN A 52 -13.76 -13.29 4.32
N LEU A 53 -13.46 -13.55 5.60
CA LEU A 53 -14.35 -14.33 6.46
C LEU A 53 -15.71 -13.65 6.70
N ALA A 54 -15.77 -12.32 6.59
CA ALA A 54 -17.00 -11.53 6.63
C ALA A 54 -17.71 -11.41 5.26
N GLY A 55 -17.31 -12.21 4.26
CA GLY A 55 -17.91 -12.21 2.92
C GLY A 55 -17.48 -11.06 2.01
N ARG A 56 -16.46 -10.27 2.40
CA ARG A 56 -15.89 -9.22 1.54
C ARG A 56 -14.75 -9.78 0.68
N PRO A 57 -14.45 -9.20 -0.49
CA PRO A 57 -13.30 -9.61 -1.28
C PRO A 57 -11.98 -9.45 -0.50
N ARG A 58 -11.12 -10.48 -0.54
CA ARG A 58 -9.75 -10.40 0.00
C ARG A 58 -8.87 -9.58 -0.95
N ALA A 59 -8.05 -8.69 -0.41
CA ALA A 59 -7.03 -8.01 -1.19
C ALA A 59 -5.91 -8.98 -1.60
N SER A 60 -5.30 -8.78 -2.78
CA SER A 60 -4.18 -9.60 -3.20
C SER A 60 -2.94 -9.37 -2.34
N GLY A 61 -2.03 -10.34 -2.31
CA GLY A 61 -0.76 -10.21 -1.59
C GLY A 61 0.06 -9.02 -2.08
N GLU A 62 0.08 -8.75 -3.39
CA GLU A 62 0.81 -7.62 -3.97
C GLU A 62 0.19 -6.28 -3.54
N ALA A 63 -1.15 -6.19 -3.45
CA ALA A 63 -1.81 -4.98 -2.97
C ALA A 63 -1.48 -4.70 -1.50
N VAL A 64 -1.45 -5.75 -0.68
CA VAL A 64 -1.04 -5.64 0.73
C VAL A 64 0.45 -5.27 0.85
N ALA A 65 1.32 -5.85 0.01
CA ALA A 65 2.74 -5.54 -0.03
C ALA A 65 3.02 -4.09 -0.43
N LYS A 66 2.33 -3.58 -1.46
CA LYS A 66 2.42 -2.19 -1.92
C LYS A 66 1.88 -1.21 -0.87
N LEU A 67 0.77 -1.53 -0.20
CA LEU A 67 0.25 -0.71 0.91
C LEU A 67 1.22 -0.69 2.10
N ALA A 68 1.81 -1.83 2.45
CA ALA A 68 2.83 -1.89 3.50
C ALA A 68 4.05 -1.02 3.14
N ALA A 69 4.51 -1.06 1.89
CA ALA A 69 5.58 -0.21 1.39
C ALA A 69 5.24 1.29 1.56
N LEU A 70 4.04 1.70 1.17
CA LEU A 70 3.55 3.07 1.35
C LEU A 70 3.60 3.50 2.83
N THR A 71 3.07 2.66 3.73
CA THR A 71 3.01 2.93 5.17
C THR A 71 4.40 3.06 5.82
N ILE A 72 5.39 2.31 5.34
CA ILE A 72 6.75 2.35 5.89
C ILE A 72 7.56 3.53 5.35
N ARG A 73 7.51 3.79 4.05
CA ARG A 73 8.33 4.82 3.41
C ARG A 73 7.77 6.24 3.60
N TRP A 74 6.45 6.39 3.61
CA TRP A 74 5.79 7.70 3.73
C TRP A 74 4.78 7.76 4.89
N PRO A 75 5.17 7.40 6.13
CA PRO A 75 4.24 7.40 7.27
C PRO A 75 3.67 8.81 7.54
N HIS A 76 4.45 9.85 7.24
CA HIS A 76 4.06 11.25 7.43
C HIS A 76 3.05 11.74 6.38
N LEU A 77 2.90 11.04 5.25
CA LEU A 77 1.94 11.41 4.19
C LEU A 77 0.57 10.74 4.37
N LEU A 78 0.45 9.70 5.21
CA LEU A 78 -0.74 8.86 5.28
C LEU A 78 -2.02 9.64 5.59
N SER A 79 -1.97 10.59 6.53
CA SER A 79 -3.13 11.43 6.86
C SER A 79 -3.56 12.32 5.70
N ALA A 80 -2.62 12.87 4.93
CA ALA A 80 -2.92 13.69 3.76
C ALA A 80 -3.48 12.82 2.62
N LEU A 81 -2.89 11.64 2.41
CA LEU A 81 -3.30 10.68 1.38
C LEU A 81 -4.70 10.10 1.64
N ALA A 82 -5.04 9.82 2.90
CA ALA A 82 -6.34 9.29 3.30
C ALA A 82 -7.44 10.36 3.37
N ARG A 83 -7.09 11.65 3.34
CA ARG A 83 -8.06 12.74 3.37
C ARG A 83 -8.94 12.69 2.11
N GLU A 84 -10.22 12.95 2.30
CA GLU A 84 -11.19 13.01 1.22
C GLU A 84 -10.86 14.17 0.28
N SER A 85 -10.72 13.87 -1.01
CA SER A 85 -10.56 14.89 -2.05
C SER A 85 -11.92 15.30 -2.61
N HIS A 86 -12.82 14.32 -2.82
CA HIS A 86 -14.19 14.45 -3.35
C HIS A 86 -15.05 13.35 -2.69
N PRO A 87 -16.39 13.47 -2.68
CA PRO A 87 -17.27 12.45 -2.09
C PRO A 87 -16.91 11.01 -2.52
N GLY A 88 -16.45 10.21 -1.56
CA GLY A 88 -16.06 8.82 -1.77
C GLY A 88 -14.70 8.59 -2.45
N ARG A 89 -13.87 9.63 -2.63
CA ARG A 89 -12.51 9.55 -3.19
C ARG A 89 -11.51 10.30 -2.32
N THR A 90 -10.34 9.71 -2.15
CA THR A 90 -9.23 10.28 -1.39
C THR A 90 -8.18 10.93 -2.31
N PHE A 91 -7.28 11.72 -1.73
CA PHE A 91 -6.12 12.20 -2.48
C PHE A 91 -5.25 11.07 -3.02
N LEU A 92 -5.18 9.93 -2.31
CA LEU A 92 -4.53 8.73 -2.82
C LEU A 92 -5.20 8.20 -4.10
N ASP A 93 -6.54 8.20 -4.19
CA ASP A 93 -7.25 7.78 -5.42
C ASP A 93 -6.85 8.69 -6.61
N ARG A 94 -6.71 10.00 -6.39
CA ARG A 94 -6.33 10.96 -7.44
C ARG A 94 -4.88 10.80 -7.88
N LEU A 95 -3.96 10.69 -6.91
CA LEU A 95 -2.52 10.52 -7.18
C LEU A 95 -2.25 9.18 -7.87
N GLU A 96 -2.90 8.09 -7.44
CA GLU A 96 -2.71 6.78 -8.06
C GLU A 96 -3.26 6.73 -9.49
N ALA A 97 -4.41 7.37 -9.76
CA ALA A 97 -4.93 7.49 -11.12
C ALA A 97 -3.96 8.25 -12.03
N ALA A 98 -3.49 9.43 -11.62
CA ALA A 98 -2.54 10.23 -12.39
C ALA A 98 -1.20 9.49 -12.63
N ALA A 99 -0.70 8.77 -11.63
CA ALA A 99 0.52 7.98 -11.76
C ALA A 99 0.35 6.81 -12.74
N LEU A 100 -0.78 6.09 -12.70
CA LEU A 100 -1.09 4.98 -13.60
C LEU A 100 -1.29 5.43 -15.06
N GLU A 101 -1.87 6.60 -15.27
CA GLU A 101 -2.08 7.19 -16.60
C GLU A 101 -0.80 7.84 -17.16
N GLY A 102 0.22 8.03 -16.33
CA GLY A 102 1.45 8.73 -16.71
C GLY A 102 1.29 10.23 -16.91
N ASP A 103 0.14 10.81 -16.51
CA ASP A 103 -0.17 12.23 -16.67
C ASP A 103 0.57 13.08 -15.62
N GLY A 104 1.66 13.72 -16.06
CA GLY A 104 2.49 14.58 -15.22
C GLY A 104 1.78 15.84 -14.73
N ASP A 105 0.88 16.41 -15.53
CA ASP A 105 0.15 17.61 -15.15
C ASP A 105 -0.93 17.28 -14.13
N ALA A 106 -1.64 16.16 -14.31
CA ALA A 106 -2.59 15.68 -13.31
C ALA A 106 -1.89 15.30 -11.99
N TRP A 107 -0.69 14.73 -12.05
CA TRP A 107 0.14 14.44 -10.88
C TRP A 107 0.50 15.72 -10.12
N ALA A 108 1.04 16.72 -10.81
CA ALA A 108 1.42 18.00 -10.21
C ALA A 108 0.22 18.71 -9.57
N ARG A 109 -0.94 18.73 -10.25
CA ARG A 109 -2.19 19.28 -9.69
C ARG A 109 -2.64 18.53 -8.44
N ALA A 110 -2.61 17.19 -8.46
CA ALA A 110 -3.02 16.39 -7.31
C ALA A 110 -2.11 16.57 -6.08
N LEU A 111 -0.80 16.72 -6.28
CA LEU A 111 0.15 17.06 -5.21
C LEU A 111 -0.13 18.44 -4.62
N ALA A 112 -0.33 19.45 -5.47
CA ALA A 112 -0.63 20.81 -5.04
C ALA A 112 -1.92 20.87 -4.21
N ASP A 113 -3.00 20.22 -4.67
CA ASP A 113 -4.27 20.16 -3.93
C ASP A 113 -4.13 19.42 -2.59
N ALA A 114 -3.26 18.40 -2.54
CA ALA A 114 -2.98 17.64 -1.32
C ALA A 114 -2.03 18.38 -0.36
N ALA A 115 -1.45 19.52 -0.78
CA ALA A 115 -0.35 20.21 -0.10
C ALA A 115 0.85 19.30 0.20
N LEU A 116 1.17 18.42 -0.76
CA LEU A 116 2.26 17.46 -0.64
C LEU A 116 3.48 17.92 -1.44
N PRO A 117 4.70 17.66 -0.96
CA PRO A 117 5.91 17.90 -1.74
C PRO A 117 5.97 16.95 -2.94
N ASP A 118 6.76 17.31 -3.95
CA ASP A 118 7.04 16.38 -5.04
C ASP A 118 7.84 15.17 -4.54
N GLN A 119 7.49 13.99 -5.06
CA GLN A 119 7.94 12.69 -4.58
C GLN A 119 7.97 11.69 -5.75
N ASP A 120 9.03 11.72 -6.55
CA ASP A 120 9.19 10.82 -7.72
C ASP A 120 9.07 9.33 -7.34
N GLU A 121 9.63 8.96 -6.19
CA GLU A 121 9.60 7.59 -5.69
C GLU A 121 8.19 7.14 -5.29
N LEU A 122 7.37 8.07 -4.76
CA LEU A 122 5.97 7.82 -4.49
C LEU A 122 5.20 7.65 -5.81
N ARG A 123 5.47 8.50 -6.80
CA ARG A 123 4.88 8.39 -8.14
C ARG A 123 5.18 7.03 -8.76
N GLN A 124 6.43 6.59 -8.71
CA GLN A 124 6.86 5.28 -9.20
C GLN A 124 6.15 4.13 -8.48
N LEU A 125 6.04 4.20 -7.14
CA LEU A 125 5.28 3.19 -6.39
C LEU A 125 3.82 3.17 -6.89
N LEU A 126 3.16 4.32 -6.94
CA LEU A 126 1.74 4.42 -7.30
C LEU A 126 1.45 4.00 -8.75
N ALA A 127 2.38 4.25 -9.68
CA ALA A 127 2.29 3.82 -11.08
C ALA A 127 2.36 2.29 -11.26
N SER A 128 2.86 1.54 -10.27
CA SER A 128 2.90 0.07 -10.35
C SER A 128 1.54 -0.55 -10.00
N ARG A 129 1.17 -1.65 -10.67
CA ARG A 129 -0.02 -2.43 -10.30
C ARG A 129 0.31 -3.42 -9.18
N PRO A 130 -0.66 -3.75 -8.30
CA PRO A 130 -2.06 -3.34 -8.33
C PRO A 130 -2.32 -1.93 -7.75
N ALA A 131 -3.49 -1.38 -8.07
CA ALA A 131 -3.98 -0.15 -7.43
C ALA A 131 -4.38 -0.41 -5.97
N ILE A 132 -3.99 0.46 -5.05
CA ILE A 132 -4.21 0.30 -3.61
C ILE A 132 -5.10 1.37 -2.99
N ALA A 133 -5.50 2.42 -3.71
CA ALA A 133 -6.29 3.52 -3.13
C ALA A 133 -7.62 3.05 -2.52
N ARG A 134 -8.31 2.11 -3.18
CA ARG A 134 -9.53 1.49 -2.63
C ARG A 134 -9.26 0.66 -1.38
N LEU A 135 -8.12 -0.06 -1.34
CA LEU A 135 -7.73 -0.85 -0.19
C LEU A 135 -7.37 0.05 1.00
N ALA A 136 -6.57 1.09 0.74
CA ALA A 136 -6.14 2.08 1.70
C ALA A 136 -7.32 2.79 2.38
N ARG A 137 -8.37 3.16 1.63
CA ARG A 137 -9.60 3.76 2.19
C ARG A 137 -10.27 2.94 3.29
N VAL A 138 -10.06 1.64 3.31
CA VAL A 138 -10.67 0.74 4.31
C VAL A 138 -9.71 0.48 5.48
N LEU A 139 -8.40 0.66 5.27
CA LEU A 139 -7.35 0.20 6.17
C LEU A 139 -6.53 1.32 6.83
N LEU A 140 -6.62 2.55 6.31
CA LEU A 140 -6.02 3.78 6.85
C LEU A 140 -7.12 4.67 7.43
#